data_AF-A0A182JP36-F1
#
_entry.id   AF-A0A182JP36-F1
#
_cell.length_a   1.000
_cell.length_b   1.000
_cell.length_c   1.000
_cell.angle_alpha   90.00
_cell.angle_beta   90.00
_cell.angle_gamma   90.00
#
_symmetry.space_group_name_H-M   'P 1'
#
loop_
_entity.id
_entity.type
_entity.pdbx_description
1 polymer ?
#
loop_
_entity_poly.entity_id
_entity_poly.type
_entity_poly.pdbx_seq_one_letter_code
_entity_poly.pdbx_strand_id
1 'polypeptide(L)'
;MKHLTVVAIFAMVVVLASAQKYTDKFDNIDVDRVLSNDRILNNYLKCLLDKGPCTQEGRELKKTLPDALKTNCEKCSEKQRTSSRKVIAHLEDRKPQEWKKLLDKYDPEGIYKSKFEKLNKRS
;
A
#
# COMPACT_ATOMS: atom_id res chain seq x y z
N MET A 1 30.25 -48.92 -12.99
CA MET A 1 30.40 -47.45 -13.06
C MET A 1 29.20 -46.81 -13.79
N LYS A 2 27.98 -46.95 -13.26
CA LYS A 2 26.73 -46.43 -13.89
C LYS A 2 25.86 -45.59 -12.93
N HIS A 3 26.35 -45.28 -11.73
CA HIS A 3 25.57 -44.56 -10.71
C HIS A 3 26.12 -43.17 -10.36
N LEU A 4 27.18 -42.70 -11.02
CA LEU A 4 27.78 -41.40 -10.68
C LEU A 4 27.13 -40.20 -11.40
N THR A 5 26.35 -40.43 -12.45
CA THR A 5 25.75 -39.34 -13.25
C THR A 5 24.34 -38.92 -12.82
N VAL A 6 23.72 -39.61 -11.86
CA VAL A 6 22.34 -39.29 -11.43
C VAL A 6 22.30 -38.27 -10.28
N VAL A 7 23.44 -37.98 -9.64
CA VAL A 7 23.50 -37.03 -8.50
C VAL A 7 23.52 -35.55 -8.95
N ALA A 8 23.72 -35.27 -10.25
CA ALA A 8 23.86 -33.90 -10.75
C ALA A 8 22.52 -33.16 -11.00
N ILE A 9 21.35 -33.80 -10.84
CA ILE A 9 20.06 -33.20 -11.22
C ILE A 9 19.24 -32.71 -10.00
N PHE A 10 19.65 -33.02 -8.76
CA PHE A 10 18.81 -32.76 -7.58
C PHE A 10 19.24 -31.57 -6.70
N ALA A 11 20.17 -30.74 -7.15
CA ALA A 11 20.76 -29.69 -6.28
C ALA A 11 20.89 -28.33 -6.97
N MET A 12 19.79 -27.76 -7.47
CA MET A 12 19.60 -26.29 -7.54
C MET A 12 18.22 -25.94 -8.11
N VAL A 13 17.15 -26.27 -7.38
CA VAL A 13 15.96 -25.43 -7.43
C VAL A 13 16.08 -24.46 -6.26
N VAL A 14 16.99 -23.48 -6.40
CA VAL A 14 16.90 -22.26 -5.58
C VAL A 14 15.66 -21.56 -6.11
N VAL A 15 14.51 -21.83 -5.49
CA VAL A 15 13.33 -20.99 -5.63
C VAL A 15 13.76 -19.63 -5.10
N LEU A 16 14.20 -18.75 -5.99
CA LEU A 16 14.27 -17.33 -5.72
C LEU A 16 12.83 -16.91 -5.44
N ALA A 17 12.43 -16.98 -4.17
CA ALA A 17 11.23 -16.34 -3.67
C ALA A 17 11.46 -14.84 -3.81
N SER A 18 11.32 -14.33 -5.04
CA SER A 18 11.23 -12.90 -5.28
C SER A 18 10.02 -12.43 -4.48
N ALA A 19 10.26 -11.72 -3.39
CA ALA A 19 9.20 -11.05 -2.67
C ALA A 19 8.53 -10.11 -3.66
N GLN A 20 7.33 -10.49 -4.15
CA GLN A 20 6.58 -9.75 -5.15
C GLN A 20 6.20 -8.40 -4.53
N LYS A 21 6.98 -7.35 -4.83
CA LYS A 21 6.67 -5.98 -4.40
C LYS A 21 5.50 -5.42 -5.21
N TYR A 22 4.79 -4.45 -4.63
CA TYR A 22 3.86 -3.65 -5.44
C TYR A 22 4.64 -2.86 -6.49
N THR A 23 3.97 -2.51 -7.60
CA THR A 23 4.61 -1.70 -8.63
C THR A 23 5.11 -0.38 -8.06
N ASP A 24 6.36 -0.06 -8.36
CA ASP A 24 7.04 1.19 -7.99
C ASP A 24 6.88 2.27 -9.06
N LYS A 25 6.13 1.98 -10.13
CA LYS A 25 5.85 2.92 -11.24
C LYS A 25 5.30 4.26 -10.76
N PHE A 26 4.64 4.26 -9.61
CA PHE A 26 4.00 5.42 -9.00
C PHE A 26 4.73 5.93 -7.75
N ASP A 27 5.90 5.38 -7.43
CA ASP A 27 6.70 5.83 -6.28
C ASP A 27 7.16 7.28 -6.47
N ASN A 28 7.21 7.80 -7.70
CA ASN A 28 7.59 9.19 -8.00
C ASN A 28 6.44 10.19 -7.94
N ILE A 29 5.25 9.79 -7.50
CA ILE A 29 4.18 10.75 -7.23
C ILE A 29 4.63 11.70 -6.11
N ASP A 30 4.50 12.99 -6.37
CA ASP A 30 4.69 14.03 -5.39
C ASP A 30 3.48 14.07 -4.44
N VAL A 31 3.59 13.32 -3.34
CA VAL A 31 2.56 13.24 -2.31
C VAL A 31 2.34 14.60 -1.64
N ASP A 32 3.39 15.42 -1.51
CA ASP A 32 3.28 16.76 -0.93
C ASP A 32 2.41 17.67 -1.78
N ARG A 33 2.61 17.63 -3.09
CA ARG A 33 1.77 18.37 -4.04
C ARG A 33 0.32 17.92 -4.00
N VAL A 34 0.07 16.62 -3.83
CA VAL A 34 -1.31 16.10 -3.72
C VAL A 34 -1.95 16.57 -2.41
N LEU A 35 -1.27 16.43 -1.28
CA LEU A 35 -1.80 16.79 0.04
C LEU A 35 -1.98 18.31 0.22
N SER A 36 -1.15 19.14 -0.42
CA SER A 36 -1.28 20.61 -0.39
C SER A 36 -2.35 21.16 -1.34
N ASN A 37 -2.91 20.33 -2.24
CA ASN A 37 -3.92 20.75 -3.20
C ASN A 37 -5.25 20.03 -2.96
N ASP A 38 -6.17 20.71 -2.26
CA ASP A 38 -7.49 20.17 -1.93
C ASP A 38 -8.27 19.66 -3.13
N ARG A 39 -8.16 20.29 -4.31
CA ARG A 39 -8.85 19.84 -5.52
C ARG A 39 -8.33 18.47 -5.97
N ILE A 40 -7.01 18.30 -6.00
CA ILE A 40 -6.37 17.04 -6.40
C ILE A 40 -6.66 15.96 -5.35
N LEU A 41 -6.45 16.25 -4.07
CA LEU A 41 -6.73 15.33 -2.97
C LEU A 41 -8.18 14.85 -2.99
N ASN A 42 -9.15 15.75 -3.14
CA ASN A 42 -10.56 15.41 -3.19
C ASN A 42 -10.91 14.51 -4.39
N ASN A 43 -10.22 14.64 -5.53
CA ASN A 43 -10.42 13.75 -6.66
C ASN A 43 -9.92 12.33 -6.35
N TYR A 44 -8.77 12.19 -5.69
CA TYR A 44 -8.30 10.89 -5.20
C TYR A 44 -9.28 10.29 -4.19
N LEU A 45 -9.75 11.07 -3.21
CA LEU A 45 -10.72 10.61 -2.22
C LEU A 45 -12.03 10.14 -2.87
N LYS A 46 -12.56 10.90 -3.84
CA LYS A 46 -13.75 10.48 -4.61
C LYS A 46 -13.51 9.18 -5.36
N CYS A 47 -12.37 9.04 -6.04
CA CYS A 47 -11.99 7.80 -6.72
C CYS A 47 -11.96 6.60 -5.75
N LEU A 48 -11.25 6.74 -4.63
CA LEU A 48 -11.12 5.71 -3.60
C LEU A 48 -12.48 5.36 -2.97
N LEU A 49 -13.39 6.31 -2.85
CA LEU A 49 -14.73 6.11 -2.31
C LEU A 49 -15.79 5.67 -3.32
N ASP A 50 -15.43 5.40 -4.59
CA ASP A 50 -16.40 5.10 -5.67
C ASP A 50 -17.40 6.24 -5.97
N LYS A 51 -16.98 7.49 -5.76
CA LYS A 51 -17.81 8.69 -5.95
C LYS A 51 -17.35 9.60 -7.08
N GLY A 52 -16.48 9.11 -7.96
CA GLY A 52 -15.95 9.90 -9.06
C GLY A 52 -14.93 9.13 -9.91
N PRO A 53 -14.46 9.75 -10.99
CA PRO A 53 -13.48 9.15 -11.87
C PRO A 53 -12.14 8.97 -11.17
N CYS A 54 -11.42 7.94 -11.57
CA CYS A 54 -10.06 7.68 -11.12
C CYS A 54 -9.06 8.06 -12.21
N THR A 55 -7.91 8.61 -11.82
CA THR A 55 -6.73 8.61 -12.68
C THR A 55 -6.16 7.18 -12.79
N GLN A 56 -5.16 6.98 -13.63
CA GLN A 56 -4.51 5.67 -13.72
C GLN A 56 -3.85 5.30 -12.39
N GLU A 57 -3.16 6.24 -11.75
CA GLU A 57 -2.53 6.10 -10.43
C GLU A 57 -3.58 5.78 -9.36
N GLY A 58 -4.71 6.50 -9.37
CA GLY A 58 -5.79 6.29 -8.41
C GLY A 58 -6.41 4.89 -8.52
N ARG A 59 -6.54 4.35 -9.74
CA ARG A 59 -7.00 2.97 -9.96
C ARG A 59 -6.04 1.94 -9.38
N GLU A 60 -4.74 2.12 -9.60
CA GLU A 60 -3.72 1.19 -9.10
C GLU A 60 -3.62 1.24 -7.57
N LEU A 61 -3.69 2.43 -6.97
CA LEU A 61 -3.77 2.60 -5.52
C LEU A 61 -5.02 1.90 -4.96
N LYS A 62 -6.18 2.14 -5.56
CA LYS A 62 -7.45 1.55 -5.16
C LYS A 62 -7.43 0.02 -5.17
N LYS A 63 -6.78 -0.57 -6.18
CA LYS A 63 -6.61 -2.03 -6.31
C LYS A 63 -5.65 -2.59 -5.26
N THR A 64 -4.60 -1.85 -4.93
CA THR A 64 -3.55 -2.27 -4.01
C THR A 64 -3.94 -2.12 -2.53
N LEU A 65 -4.75 -1.11 -2.19
CA LEU A 65 -5.11 -0.77 -0.81
C LEU A 65 -5.62 -1.94 0.04
N PRO A 66 -6.57 -2.79 -0.42
CA PRO A 66 -7.06 -3.90 0.39
C PRO A 66 -5.96 -4.90 0.80
N ASP A 67 -5.09 -5.26 -0.13
CA ASP A 67 -3.96 -6.18 0.15
C ASP A 67 -2.94 -5.50 1.09
N ALA A 68 -2.61 -4.24 0.83
CA ALA A 68 -1.67 -3.48 1.64
C ALA A 68 -2.17 -3.31 3.09
N LEU A 69 -3.46 -3.07 3.31
CA LEU A 69 -4.00 -2.94 4.67
C LEU A 69 -4.03 -4.29 5.40
N LYS A 70 -4.43 -5.36 4.71
CA LYS A 70 -4.48 -6.73 5.27
C LYS A 70 -3.10 -7.25 5.65
N THR A 71 -2.11 -7.04 4.79
CA THR A 71 -0.72 -7.53 4.95
C THR A 71 0.19 -6.53 5.68
N ASN A 72 -0.34 -5.40 6.16
CA ASN A 72 0.46 -4.34 6.75
C ASN A 72 1.60 -3.84 5.83
N CYS A 73 1.24 -3.64 4.56
CA CYS A 73 2.10 -3.12 3.52
C CYS A 73 3.35 -4.00 3.32
N GLU A 74 3.25 -5.33 3.50
CA GLU A 74 4.41 -6.25 3.44
C GLU A 74 5.22 -6.05 2.15
N LYS A 75 4.52 -5.84 1.04
CA LYS A 75 5.08 -5.67 -0.31
C LYS A 75 5.42 -4.23 -0.67
N CYS A 76 5.25 -3.28 0.26
CA CYS A 76 5.49 -1.86 0.01
C CYS A 76 6.97 -1.51 0.02
N SER A 77 7.37 -0.59 -0.86
CA SER A 77 8.69 0.05 -0.80
C SER A 77 8.81 0.96 0.42
N GLU A 78 10.03 1.29 0.84
CA GLU A 78 10.26 2.25 1.94
C GLU A 78 9.64 3.62 1.65
N LYS A 79 9.65 4.03 0.38
CA LYS A 79 9.00 5.27 -0.06
C LYS A 79 7.49 5.17 0.10
N GLN A 80 6.86 4.08 -0.34
CA GLN A 80 5.43 3.84 -0.16
C GLN A 80 5.03 3.83 1.32
N ARG A 81 5.83 3.20 2.20
CA ARG A 81 5.58 3.20 3.65
C ARG A 81 5.63 4.61 4.24
N THR A 82 6.64 5.39 3.88
CA THR A 82 6.83 6.76 4.37
C THR A 82 5.75 7.70 3.86
N SER A 83 5.44 7.63 2.57
CA SER A 83 4.33 8.35 1.95
C SER A 83 2.99 8.00 2.59
N SER A 84 2.73 6.72 2.85
CA SER A 84 1.48 6.28 3.49
C SER A 84 1.31 6.87 4.88
N ARG A 85 2.35 6.84 5.72
CA ARG A 85 2.33 7.47 7.06
C ARG A 85 1.97 8.94 6.98
N LYS A 86 2.56 9.67 6.04
CA LYS A 86 2.31 11.10 5.82
C LYS A 86 0.88 11.37 5.38
N VAL A 87 0.36 10.60 4.43
CA VAL A 87 -1.02 10.72 3.95
C VAL A 87 -2.01 10.45 5.09
N ILE A 88 -1.78 9.42 5.88
CA ILE A 88 -2.67 9.06 7.00
C ILE A 88 -2.70 10.18 8.04
N ALA A 89 -1.53 10.64 8.49
CA ALA A 89 -1.45 11.74 9.45
C ALA A 89 -2.17 13.01 8.94
N HIS A 90 -2.00 13.33 7.66
CA HIS A 90 -2.70 14.46 7.05
C HIS A 90 -4.22 14.25 7.00
N LEU A 91 -4.71 13.06 6.64
CA LEU A 91 -6.14 12.79 6.57
C LEU A 91 -6.79 12.75 7.95
N GLU A 92 -6.10 12.23 8.97
CA GLU A 92 -6.57 12.24 10.35
C GLU A 92 -6.73 13.65 10.91
N ASP A 93 -5.75 14.52 10.67
CA ASP A 93 -5.75 15.89 11.18
C ASP A 93 -6.67 16.82 10.37
N ARG A 94 -6.60 16.73 9.03
CA ARG A 94 -7.22 17.73 8.13
C ARG A 94 -8.52 17.28 7.49
N LYS A 95 -8.77 15.97 7.37
CA LYS A 95 -9.94 15.39 6.67
C LYS A 95 -10.54 14.21 7.46
N PRO A 96 -10.84 14.35 8.76
CA PRO A 96 -11.22 13.22 9.61
C PRO A 96 -12.50 12.50 9.16
N GLN A 97 -13.43 13.22 8.53
CA GLN A 97 -14.66 12.62 7.99
C GLN A 97 -14.37 11.73 6.77
N GLU A 98 -13.49 12.17 5.88
CA GLU A 98 -13.06 11.42 4.70
C GLU A 98 -12.23 10.22 5.11
N TRP A 99 -11.35 10.40 6.10
CA TRP A 99 -10.58 9.30 6.70
C TRP A 99 -11.49 8.21 7.26
N LYS A 100 -12.52 8.59 8.03
CA LYS A 100 -13.51 7.64 8.53
C LYS A 100 -14.20 6.88 7.40
N LYS A 101 -14.64 7.55 6.33
CA LYS A 101 -15.27 6.89 5.17
C LYS A 101 -14.34 5.90 4.48
N LEU A 102 -13.03 6.20 4.42
CA LEU A 102 -12.04 5.29 3.88
C LEU A 102 -11.86 4.06 4.77
N LEU A 103 -11.75 4.24 6.08
CA LEU A 103 -11.66 3.14 7.04
C LEU A 103 -12.89 2.24 6.99
N ASP A 104 -14.09 2.82 7.00
CA ASP A 104 -15.35 2.07 6.93
C ASP A 104 -15.42 1.20 5.65
N LYS A 105 -14.73 1.61 4.58
CA LYS A 105 -14.68 0.88 3.31
C LYS A 105 -13.58 -0.17 3.23
N TYR A 106 -12.37 0.17 3.69
CA TYR A 106 -11.17 -0.62 3.43
C TYR A 106 -10.62 -1.36 4.66
N ASP A 107 -11.01 -0.94 5.86
CA ASP A 107 -10.64 -1.54 7.14
C ASP A 107 -11.86 -1.63 8.08
N PRO A 108 -12.97 -2.27 7.66
CA PRO A 108 -14.20 -2.34 8.46
C PRO A 108 -14.01 -3.08 9.80
N GLU A 109 -13.02 -3.98 9.87
CA GLU A 109 -12.65 -4.71 11.08
C GLU A 109 -11.67 -3.92 11.99
N GLY A 110 -11.17 -2.77 11.54
CA GLY A 110 -10.25 -1.92 12.29
C GLY A 110 -8.86 -2.54 12.53
N ILE A 111 -8.49 -3.57 11.77
CA ILE A 111 -7.24 -4.31 11.93
C ILE A 111 -6.05 -3.41 11.61
N TYR A 112 -6.14 -2.67 10.50
CA TYR A 112 -5.07 -1.77 10.10
C TYR A 112 -4.94 -0.61 11.08
N LYS A 113 -6.05 0.05 11.42
CA LYS A 113 -6.07 1.15 12.37
C LYS A 113 -5.42 0.76 13.70
N SER A 114 -5.81 -0.38 14.28
CA SER A 114 -5.23 -0.87 15.54
C SER A 114 -3.72 -1.10 15.46
N LYS A 115 -3.24 -1.68 14.34
CA LYS A 115 -1.81 -1.91 14.12
C LYS A 115 -1.03 -0.61 13.94
N PHE A 116 -1.57 0.31 13.14
CA PHE A 116 -0.95 1.61 12.86
C PHE A 116 -0.83 2.46 14.13
N GLU A 117 -1.88 2.55 14.94
CA GLU A 117 -1.87 3.24 16.23
C GLU A 117 -0.80 2.66 17.19
N LYS A 118 -0.61 1.33 17.20
CA LYS A 118 0.44 0.69 18.01
C LYS A 118 1.85 1.01 17.52
N LEU A 119 2.05 1.16 16.21
CA LEU A 119 3.34 1.51 15.63
C LEU A 119 3.70 2.97 15.94
N ASN A 120 2.75 3.90 15.81
CA ASN A 120 3.00 5.32 16.07
C ASN A 120 3.14 5.65 17.56
N LYS A 121 2.56 4.87 18.48
CA LYS A 121 2.77 5.04 19.94
C LYS A 121 4.14 4.56 20.43
N ARG A 122 4.93 3.88 19.59
CA ARG A 122 6.25 3.33 19.92
C ARG A 122 7.41 4.17 19.36
N SER A 123 7.11 5.29 18.70
CA SER A 123 8.08 6.24 18.17
C SER A 123 7.96 7.58 18.89
#